data_AF-A0A924KLZ6-F1
#
_entry.id   AF-A0A924KLZ6-F1
#
_cell.length_a   1.000
_cell.length_b   1.000
_cell.length_c   1.000
_cell.angle_alpha   90.00
_cell.angle_beta   90.00
_cell.angle_gamma   90.00
#
_symmetry.space_group_name_H-M   'P 1'
#
loop_
_entity.id
_entity.type
_entity.pdbx_description
1 polymer ?
#
loop_
_entity_poly.entity_id
_entity_poly.type
_entity_poly.pdbx_seq_one_letter_code
_entity_poly.pdbx_strand_id
1 'polypeptide(L)'
;MFAAAIIVFRESLEAALIISILAAATRGMSKRSRWLFGGVLAGLAGAGLVAVSMEFISNLASGVGQEIFNAAVLTLAVGMLAWHNIWMSVHGREMAAQAQNAARAVKDGSKALSVIFLVVALAVLREGSETVLFLYGAATGSEDGLRTTLAGGAAGLAAGALVGGLLYAGLLRIPLKWFFTITGVLVLLLAASMGSQVARFLVQADWLPSLGAPLWDTSEILSQSSAVGTLLHGLVGYDAQPAGMQLLFYVLVLVLITAGMVWSKRRTSSTGRLAVAR
;
A
#
# COMPACT_ATOMS: atom_id res chain seq x y z
N MET A 1 5.29 -13.01 -4.66
CA MET A 1 6.45 -12.26 -4.07
C MET A 1 6.55 -10.77 -4.46
N PHE A 2 6.50 -10.39 -5.75
CA PHE A 2 6.76 -9.00 -6.19
C PHE A 2 5.72 -7.97 -5.75
N ALA A 3 4.43 -8.31 -5.80
CA ALA A 3 3.35 -7.44 -5.34
C ALA A 3 3.56 -7.01 -3.88
N ALA A 4 3.82 -7.98 -3.01
CA ALA A 4 4.16 -7.75 -1.61
C ALA A 4 5.37 -6.82 -1.44
N ALA A 5 6.45 -7.06 -2.19
CA ALA A 5 7.64 -6.22 -2.12
C ALA A 5 7.36 -4.76 -2.47
N ILE A 6 6.59 -4.49 -3.54
CA ILE A 6 6.26 -3.12 -3.97
C ILE A 6 5.35 -2.41 -2.97
N ILE A 7 4.33 -3.10 -2.47
CA ILE A 7 3.40 -2.54 -1.49
C ILE A 7 4.18 -2.19 -0.22
N VAL A 8 4.91 -3.13 0.37
CA VAL A 8 5.67 -2.87 1.61
C VAL A 8 6.74 -1.82 1.39
N PHE A 9 7.40 -1.81 0.24
CA PHE A 9 8.36 -0.76 -0.11
C PHE A 9 7.71 0.62 -0.12
N ARG A 10 6.52 0.76 -0.69
CA ARG A 10 5.77 2.02 -0.69
C ARG A 10 5.39 2.45 0.72
N GLU A 11 4.74 1.57 1.49
CA GLU A 11 4.26 1.91 2.84
C GLU A 11 5.43 2.24 3.79
N SER A 12 6.52 1.46 3.72
CA SER A 12 7.72 1.72 4.51
C SER A 12 8.40 3.03 4.14
N LEU A 13 8.35 3.44 2.86
CA LEU A 13 8.86 4.75 2.43
C LEU A 13 8.02 5.92 2.94
N GLU A 14 6.70 5.79 2.99
CA GLU A 14 5.83 6.82 3.53
C GLU A 14 6.12 7.04 5.02
N ALA A 15 6.22 5.95 5.79
CA ALA A 15 6.65 6.01 7.18
C ALA A 15 8.07 6.60 7.31
N ALA A 16 9.02 6.13 6.49
CA ALA A 16 10.40 6.60 6.55
C ALA A 16 10.55 8.08 6.20
N LEU A 17 9.74 8.62 5.29
CA LEU A 17 9.71 10.04 4.97
C LEU A 17 9.26 10.88 6.15
N ILE A 18 8.18 10.50 6.83
CA ILE A 18 7.69 11.19 8.03
C ILE A 18 8.78 11.17 9.11
N ILE A 19 9.38 10.00 9.37
CA ILE A 19 10.46 9.84 10.33
C ILE A 19 11.66 10.72 9.95
N SER A 20 12.06 10.74 8.67
CA SER A 20 13.19 11.52 8.18
C SER A 20 12.97 13.02 8.30
N ILE A 21 11.76 13.51 8.00
CA ILE A 21 11.39 14.92 8.16
C ILE A 21 11.52 15.33 9.63
N LEU A 22 10.95 14.54 10.55
CA LEU A 22 11.01 14.82 11.99
C LEU A 22 12.43 14.70 12.54
N ALA A 23 13.18 13.68 12.12
CA ALA A 23 14.57 13.48 12.53
C ALA A 23 15.50 14.59 12.01
N ALA A 24 15.26 15.10 10.81
CA ALA A 24 16.04 16.19 10.22
C ALA A 24 15.73 17.53 10.91
N ALA A 25 14.46 17.80 11.17
CA ALA A 25 14.03 19.06 11.78
C ALA A 25 14.38 19.17 13.27
N THR A 26 14.47 18.03 13.98
CA THR A 26 14.84 18.00 15.41
C THR A 26 16.33 17.78 15.63
N ARG A 27 17.13 17.85 14.55
CA ARG A 27 18.59 17.71 14.62
C ARG A 27 19.18 18.77 15.54
N GLY A 28 20.01 18.31 16.49
CA GLY A 28 20.60 19.15 17.54
C GLY A 28 19.88 19.12 18.89
N MET A 29 18.65 18.61 18.97
CA MET A 29 17.93 18.52 20.25
C MET A 29 18.35 17.31 21.09
N SER A 30 18.53 17.53 22.40
CA SER A 30 18.76 16.48 23.40
C SER A 30 17.55 15.54 23.51
N LYS A 31 17.79 14.25 23.74
CA LYS A 31 16.77 13.17 23.88
C LYS A 31 15.88 12.90 22.66
N ARG A 32 16.05 13.57 21.51
CA ARG A 32 15.23 13.33 20.30
C ARG A 32 15.20 11.86 19.87
N SER A 33 16.35 11.19 19.96
CA SER A 33 16.51 9.79 19.53
C SER A 33 15.58 8.88 20.32
N ARG A 34 15.44 9.11 21.63
CA ARG A 34 14.56 8.31 22.48
C ARG A 34 13.09 8.40 22.06
N TRP A 35 12.63 9.60 21.70
CA TRP A 35 11.24 9.81 21.27
C TRP A 35 10.98 9.26 19.85
N LEU A 36 11.95 9.43 18.94
CA LEU A 36 11.88 8.84 17.60
C LEU A 36 11.84 7.31 17.67
N PHE A 37 12.84 6.69 18.31
CA PHE A 37 12.89 5.23 18.46
C PHE A 37 11.71 4.69 19.27
N GLY A 38 11.32 5.37 20.35
CA GLY A 38 10.14 5.01 21.12
C GLY A 38 8.88 5.01 20.26
N GLY A 39 8.71 6.02 19.40
CA GLY A 39 7.57 6.10 18.49
C GLY A 39 7.58 4.96 17.47
N VAL A 40 8.73 4.68 16.85
CA VAL A 40 8.87 3.56 15.90
C VAL A 40 8.53 2.24 16.59
N LEU A 41 9.09 1.97 17.77
CA LEU A 41 8.83 0.73 18.50
C LEU A 41 7.36 0.61 18.91
N ALA A 42 6.72 1.69 19.36
CA ALA A 42 5.31 1.70 19.72
C ALA A 42 4.41 1.45 18.48
N GLY A 43 4.73 2.08 17.35
CA GLY A 43 4.01 1.86 16.10
C GLY A 43 4.16 0.43 15.58
N LEU A 44 5.39 -0.12 15.59
CA LEU A 44 5.66 -1.50 15.22
C LEU A 44 4.93 -2.50 16.13
N ALA A 45 4.91 -2.23 17.44
CA ALA A 45 4.17 -3.06 18.40
C ALA A 45 2.66 -3.06 18.09
N GLY A 46 2.10 -1.88 17.78
CA GLY A 46 0.69 -1.79 17.39
C GLY A 46 0.39 -2.45 16.05
N ALA A 47 1.27 -2.32 15.05
CA ALA A 47 1.13 -3.05 13.77
C ALA A 47 1.22 -4.58 13.98
N GLY A 48 2.12 -5.04 14.86
CA GLY A 48 2.22 -6.43 15.27
C GLY A 48 0.94 -6.93 15.96
N LEU A 49 0.31 -6.12 16.80
CA LEU A 49 -0.98 -6.45 17.41
C LEU A 49 -2.07 -6.63 16.35
N VAL A 50 -2.10 -5.78 15.32
CA VAL A 50 -3.02 -5.93 14.18
C VAL A 50 -2.73 -7.23 13.41
N ALA A 51 -1.48 -7.59 13.20
CA ALA A 51 -1.09 -8.84 12.54
C ALA A 51 -1.60 -10.07 13.31
N VAL A 52 -1.37 -10.13 14.63
CA VAL A 52 -1.86 -11.22 15.48
C VAL A 52 -3.39 -11.29 15.48
N SER A 53 -4.05 -10.12 15.53
CA SER A 53 -5.52 -10.06 15.49
C SER A 53 -6.07 -10.60 14.17
N MET A 54 -5.40 -10.33 13.05
CA MET A 54 -5.80 -10.82 11.74
C MET A 54 -5.64 -12.34 11.63
N GLU A 55 -4.56 -12.90 12.16
CA GLU A 55 -4.36 -14.36 12.21
C GLU A 55 -5.43 -15.05 13.06
N PHE A 56 -5.82 -14.46 14.19
CA PHE A 56 -6.92 -14.99 15.01
C PHE A 56 -8.26 -14.97 14.26
N ILE A 57 -8.60 -13.87 13.59
CA ILE A 57 -9.83 -13.75 12.78
C ILE A 57 -9.81 -14.78 11.63
N SER A 58 -8.67 -14.95 10.96
CA SER A 58 -8.48 -15.93 9.90
C SER A 58 -8.76 -17.36 10.36
N ASN A 59 -8.22 -17.75 11.52
CA ASN A 59 -8.37 -19.10 12.05
C ASN A 59 -9.81 -19.39 12.46
N LEU A 60 -10.52 -18.40 13.01
CA LEU A 60 -11.96 -18.51 13.31
C LEU A 60 -12.83 -18.66 12.06
N ALA A 61 -12.37 -18.17 10.92
CA ALA A 61 -13.05 -18.27 9.63
C ALA A 61 -12.73 -19.56 8.85
N SER A 62 -11.89 -20.46 9.38
CA SER A 62 -11.55 -21.72 8.70
C SER A 62 -12.74 -22.70 8.72
N GLY A 63 -13.27 -23.04 7.54
CA GLY A 63 -14.47 -23.89 7.41
C GLY A 63 -15.12 -23.85 6.01
N VAL A 64 -16.35 -24.39 5.92
CA VAL A 64 -17.17 -24.36 4.69
C VAL A 64 -17.46 -22.90 4.31
N GLY A 65 -17.12 -22.51 3.07
CA GLY A 65 -17.25 -21.13 2.58
C GLY A 65 -15.94 -20.33 2.49
N GLN A 66 -14.78 -21.00 2.59
CA GLN A 66 -13.46 -20.37 2.52
C GLN A 66 -13.23 -19.52 1.27
N GLU A 67 -13.77 -19.91 0.11
CA GLU A 67 -13.66 -19.12 -1.12
C GLU A 67 -14.38 -17.77 -1.03
N ILE A 68 -15.58 -17.75 -0.41
CA ILE A 68 -16.34 -16.50 -0.19
C ILE A 68 -15.63 -15.63 0.84
N PHE A 69 -15.10 -16.23 1.90
CA PHE A 69 -14.30 -15.50 2.88
C PHE A 69 -13.05 -14.88 2.27
N ASN A 70 -12.30 -15.65 1.47
CA ASN A 70 -11.13 -15.17 0.74
C ASN A 70 -11.50 -14.05 -0.24
N ALA A 71 -12.60 -14.21 -0.99
CA ALA A 71 -13.10 -13.17 -1.88
C ALA A 71 -13.47 -11.88 -1.10
N ALA A 72 -14.09 -12.00 0.07
CA ALA A 72 -14.46 -10.86 0.91
C ALA A 72 -13.22 -10.13 1.47
N VAL A 73 -12.26 -10.87 2.02
CA VAL A 73 -10.97 -10.32 2.49
C VAL A 73 -10.25 -9.61 1.35
N LEU A 74 -10.14 -10.26 0.19
CA LEU A 74 -9.43 -9.70 -0.95
C LEU A 74 -10.15 -8.47 -1.51
N THR A 75 -11.48 -8.46 -1.52
CA THR A 75 -12.29 -7.29 -1.89
C THR A 75 -12.07 -6.12 -0.93
N LEU A 76 -12.02 -6.39 0.37
CA LEU A 76 -11.69 -5.39 1.38
C LEU A 76 -10.28 -4.84 1.18
N ALA A 77 -9.30 -5.70 0.88
CA ALA A 77 -7.93 -5.28 0.56
C ALA A 77 -7.87 -4.39 -0.68
N VAL A 78 -8.58 -4.74 -1.77
CA VAL A 78 -8.68 -3.92 -2.98
C VAL A 78 -9.34 -2.57 -2.68
N GLY A 79 -10.44 -2.56 -1.94
CA GLY A 79 -11.14 -1.33 -1.56
C GLY A 79 -10.28 -0.41 -0.69
N MET A 80 -9.53 -0.99 0.25
CA MET A 80 -8.60 -0.26 1.09
C MET A 80 -7.41 0.29 0.29
N LEU A 81 -6.81 -0.50 -0.63
CA LEU A 81 -5.77 -0.02 -1.56
C LEU A 81 -6.28 1.14 -2.41
N ALA A 82 -7.48 1.00 -2.97
CA ALA A 82 -8.12 2.03 -3.78
C ALA A 82 -8.31 3.32 -2.98
N TRP A 83 -8.90 3.21 -1.79
CA TRP A 83 -9.11 4.34 -0.89
C TRP A 83 -7.80 5.03 -0.53
N HIS A 84 -6.80 4.29 -0.06
CA HIS A 84 -5.51 4.82 0.33
C HIS A 84 -4.82 5.52 -0.85
N ASN A 85 -4.77 4.87 -2.03
CA ASN A 85 -4.12 5.43 -3.21
C ASN A 85 -4.80 6.73 -3.67
N ILE A 86 -6.14 6.77 -3.68
CA ILE A 86 -6.90 7.99 -4.00
C ILE A 86 -6.64 9.08 -2.96
N TRP A 87 -6.67 8.73 -1.67
CA TRP A 87 -6.49 9.68 -0.57
C TRP A 87 -5.08 10.31 -0.58
N MET A 88 -4.04 9.49 -0.74
CA MET A 88 -2.64 9.94 -0.80
C MET A 88 -2.36 10.80 -2.03
N SER A 89 -3.04 10.54 -3.16
CA SER A 89 -2.91 11.35 -4.37
C SER A 89 -3.31 12.82 -4.19
N VAL A 90 -4.03 13.14 -3.10
CA VAL A 90 -4.52 14.47 -2.76
C VAL A 90 -3.91 15.00 -1.46
N HIS A 91 -3.85 14.19 -0.40
CA HIS A 91 -3.46 14.65 0.93
C HIS A 91 -1.96 14.47 1.25
N GLY A 92 -1.19 13.79 0.39
CA GLY A 92 0.24 13.53 0.66
C GLY A 92 1.06 14.82 0.87
N ARG A 93 0.73 15.90 0.13
CA ARG A 93 1.41 17.20 0.32
C ARG A 93 1.03 17.88 1.63
N GLU A 94 -0.21 17.73 2.07
CA GLU A 94 -0.69 18.29 3.32
C GLU A 94 -0.07 17.57 4.51
N MET A 95 0.02 16.23 4.48
CA MET A 95 0.71 15.45 5.52
C MET A 95 2.18 15.86 5.66
N ALA A 96 2.88 16.02 4.54
CA ALA A 96 4.27 16.49 4.56
C ALA A 96 4.38 17.90 5.17
N ALA A 97 3.45 18.80 4.85
CA ALA A 97 3.41 20.14 5.44
C ALA A 97 3.08 20.12 6.94
N GLN A 98 2.13 19.28 7.37
CA GLN A 98 1.78 19.09 8.77
C GLN A 98 2.95 18.51 9.58
N ALA A 99 3.67 17.53 9.03
CA ALA A 99 4.88 16.98 9.65
C ALA A 99 5.97 18.06 9.79
N GLN A 100 6.18 18.89 8.77
CA GLN A 100 7.10 20.03 8.85
C GLN A 100 6.67 21.07 9.89
N ASN A 101 5.38 21.40 9.96
CA ASN A 101 4.83 22.35 10.93
C ASN A 101 4.94 21.83 12.36
N ALA A 102 4.65 20.56 12.59
CA ALA A 102 4.86 19.90 13.88
C ALA A 102 6.34 19.96 14.28
N ALA A 103 7.24 19.74 13.33
CA ALA A 103 8.67 19.79 13.59
C ALA A 103 9.17 21.21 13.90
N ARG A 104 8.69 22.23 13.19
CA ARG A 104 8.95 23.65 13.50
C ARG A 104 8.44 24.02 14.88
N ALA A 105 7.20 23.65 15.20
CA ALA A 105 6.59 23.92 16.50
C ALA A 105 7.39 23.32 17.68
N VAL A 106 7.96 22.12 17.49
CA VAL A 106 8.86 21.50 18.49
C VAL A 106 10.20 22.23 18.58
N LYS A 107 10.75 22.69 17.45
CA LYS A 107 12.01 23.45 17.41
C LYS A 107 11.87 24.83 18.07
N ASP A 108 10.73 25.48 17.88
CA ASP A 108 10.42 26.81 18.42
C ASP A 108 9.97 26.76 19.90
N GLY A 109 9.95 25.56 20.52
CA GLY A 109 9.57 25.35 21.92
C GLY A 109 8.06 25.42 22.21
N SER A 110 7.25 25.72 21.20
CA SER A 110 5.78 25.80 21.33
C SER A 110 5.09 24.46 21.58
N LYS A 111 5.75 23.33 21.26
CA LYS A 111 5.25 21.97 21.50
C LYS A 111 6.31 21.10 22.16
N ALA A 112 5.86 20.20 23.03
CA ALA A 112 6.75 19.24 23.69
C ALA A 112 7.36 18.23 22.68
N LEU A 113 8.59 17.81 22.95
CA LEU A 113 9.29 16.74 22.20
C LEU A 113 8.50 15.42 22.14
N SER A 114 7.59 15.18 23.08
CA SER A 114 6.69 14.00 23.09
C SER A 114 5.73 13.96 21.90
N VAL A 115 5.46 15.08 21.23
CA VAL A 115 4.66 15.12 20.00
C VAL A 115 5.33 14.32 18.88
N ILE A 116 6.68 14.31 18.82
CA ILE A 116 7.41 13.50 17.83
C ILE A 116 7.10 12.02 18.03
N PHE A 117 7.11 11.55 19.27
CA PHE A 117 6.78 10.17 19.59
C PHE A 117 5.39 9.81 19.10
N LEU A 118 4.39 10.66 19.38
CA LEU A 118 3.02 10.40 18.97
C LEU A 118 2.88 10.38 17.44
N VAL A 119 3.45 11.36 16.74
CA VAL A 119 3.37 11.44 15.28
C VAL A 119 4.04 10.24 14.63
N VAL A 120 5.23 9.85 15.11
CA VAL A 120 5.96 8.68 14.59
C VAL A 120 5.22 7.38 14.91
N ALA A 121 4.72 7.22 16.15
CA ALA A 121 3.97 6.04 16.54
C ALA A 121 2.71 5.86 15.69
N LEU A 122 1.93 6.92 15.49
CA LEU A 122 0.71 6.86 14.68
C LEU A 122 1.01 6.64 13.19
N ALA A 123 2.08 7.26 12.66
CA ALA A 123 2.49 7.03 11.28
C ALA A 123 2.92 5.58 11.05
N VAL A 124 3.83 5.06 11.89
CA VAL A 124 4.31 3.67 11.77
C VAL A 124 3.19 2.66 12.07
N LEU A 125 2.31 2.95 13.02
CA LEU A 125 1.13 2.13 13.30
C LEU A 125 0.24 2.05 12.06
N ARG A 126 -0.13 3.20 11.49
CA ARG A 126 -0.97 3.27 10.29
C ARG A 126 -0.33 2.48 9.15
N GLU A 127 0.84 2.92 8.67
CA GLU A 127 1.46 2.29 7.48
C GLU A 127 1.78 0.82 7.73
N GLY A 128 2.14 0.46 8.97
CA GLY A 128 2.35 -0.94 9.39
C GLY A 128 1.05 -1.76 9.37
N SER A 129 -0.06 -1.24 9.87
CA SER A 129 -1.36 -1.90 9.81
C SER A 129 -1.86 -2.07 8.38
N GLU A 130 -1.66 -1.05 7.52
CA GLU A 130 -1.98 -1.16 6.10
C GLU A 130 -1.15 -2.25 5.42
N THR A 131 0.16 -2.27 5.69
CA THR A 131 1.08 -3.32 5.21
C THR A 131 0.60 -4.71 5.61
N VAL A 132 0.21 -4.91 6.88
CA VAL A 132 -0.27 -6.20 7.39
C VAL A 132 -1.54 -6.66 6.66
N LEU A 133 -2.53 -5.78 6.51
CA LEU A 133 -3.79 -6.11 5.84
C LEU A 133 -3.57 -6.44 4.36
N PHE A 134 -2.69 -5.70 3.68
CA PHE A 134 -2.38 -5.97 2.28
C PHE A 134 -1.56 -7.24 2.09
N LEU A 135 -0.58 -7.51 2.93
CA LEU A 135 0.19 -8.75 2.87
C LEU A 135 -0.71 -9.97 3.12
N TYR A 136 -1.66 -9.85 4.04
CA TYR A 136 -2.64 -10.90 4.28
C TYR A 136 -3.55 -11.10 3.06
N GLY A 137 -4.15 -10.04 2.52
CA GLY A 137 -4.97 -10.13 1.31
C GLY A 137 -4.21 -10.64 0.08
N ALA A 138 -2.94 -10.24 -0.08
CA ALA A 138 -2.08 -10.76 -1.13
C ALA A 138 -1.80 -12.26 -0.93
N ALA A 139 -1.49 -12.69 0.29
CA ALA A 139 -1.21 -14.09 0.60
C ALA A 139 -2.43 -15.01 0.43
N THR A 140 -3.66 -14.50 0.59
CA THR A 140 -4.89 -15.28 0.33
C THR A 140 -5.23 -15.32 -1.15
N GLY A 141 -4.89 -14.28 -1.92
CA GLY A 141 -5.15 -14.22 -3.36
C GLY A 141 -4.15 -14.98 -4.24
N SER A 142 -2.87 -14.99 -3.86
CA SER A 142 -1.80 -15.52 -4.71
C SER A 142 -1.49 -17.00 -4.42
N GLU A 143 -1.24 -17.78 -5.48
CA GLU A 143 -0.74 -19.17 -5.40
C GLU A 143 0.67 -19.26 -4.76
N ASP A 144 1.40 -18.15 -4.80
CA ASP A 144 2.63 -17.87 -4.08
C ASP A 144 2.37 -17.92 -2.55
N GLY A 145 2.54 -19.10 -1.93
CA GLY A 145 2.23 -19.30 -0.50
C GLY A 145 2.92 -18.31 0.46
N LEU A 146 2.39 -18.20 1.69
CA LEU A 146 2.75 -17.23 2.74
C LEU A 146 4.25 -16.89 2.85
N ARG A 147 5.13 -17.89 2.79
CA ARG A 147 6.59 -17.70 2.88
C ARG A 147 7.15 -16.76 1.81
N THR A 148 6.68 -16.89 0.58
CA THR A 148 7.16 -16.07 -0.55
C THR A 148 6.65 -14.63 -0.45
N THR A 149 5.42 -14.45 0.04
CA THR A 149 4.82 -13.14 0.31
C THR A 149 5.55 -12.43 1.44
N LEU A 150 5.88 -13.14 2.53
CA LEU A 150 6.68 -12.60 3.63
C LEU A 150 8.12 -12.24 3.20
N ALA A 151 8.75 -13.09 2.38
CA ALA A 151 10.08 -12.79 1.85
C ALA A 151 10.06 -11.53 0.96
N GLY A 152 9.05 -11.39 0.10
CA GLY A 152 8.82 -10.18 -0.68
C GLY A 152 8.61 -8.96 0.20
N GLY A 153 7.77 -9.06 1.23
CA GLY A 153 7.53 -7.98 2.19
C GLY A 153 8.78 -7.57 2.96
N ALA A 154 9.59 -8.53 3.43
CA ALA A 154 10.85 -8.25 4.10
C ALA A 154 11.85 -7.53 3.16
N ALA A 155 11.93 -7.95 1.90
CA ALA A 155 12.75 -7.27 0.90
C ALA A 155 12.27 -5.84 0.63
N GLY A 156 10.95 -5.64 0.52
CA GLY A 156 10.34 -4.31 0.38
C GLY A 156 10.63 -3.41 1.57
N LEU A 157 10.49 -3.91 2.80
CA LEU A 157 10.79 -3.18 4.03
C LEU A 157 12.28 -2.79 4.11
N ALA A 158 13.18 -3.72 3.78
CA ALA A 158 14.61 -3.45 3.76
C ALA A 158 14.97 -2.36 2.73
N ALA A 159 14.42 -2.44 1.52
CA ALA A 159 14.61 -1.45 0.48
C ALA A 159 14.06 -0.07 0.89
N GLY A 160 12.87 -0.02 1.50
CA GLY A 160 12.24 1.23 1.91
C GLY A 160 12.98 1.88 3.09
N ALA A 161 13.43 1.09 4.06
CA ALA A 161 14.28 1.57 5.15
C ALA A 161 15.63 2.11 4.63
N LEU A 162 16.25 1.41 3.66
CA LEU A 162 17.49 1.85 3.02
C LEU A 162 17.31 3.20 2.31
N VAL A 163 16.32 3.30 1.42
CA VAL A 163 16.04 4.53 0.68
C VAL A 163 15.65 5.67 1.62
N GLY A 164 14.85 5.39 2.64
CA GLY A 164 14.50 6.35 3.70
C GLY A 164 15.73 6.86 4.46
N GLY A 165 16.64 5.96 4.84
CA GLY A 165 17.91 6.32 5.48
C GLY A 165 18.81 7.18 4.59
N LEU A 166 18.89 6.85 3.30
CA LEU A 166 19.64 7.63 2.32
C LEU A 166 19.04 9.02 2.06
N LEU A 167 17.71 9.15 2.10
CA LEU A 167 17.01 10.43 2.05
C LEU A 167 17.30 11.27 3.31
N TYR A 168 17.28 10.67 4.51
CA TYR A 168 17.67 11.35 5.75
C TYR A 168 19.13 11.83 5.73
N ALA A 169 20.03 11.01 5.20
CA ALA A 169 21.44 11.35 5.08
C ALA A 169 21.71 12.44 4.01
N GLY A 170 20.72 12.79 3.18
CA GLY A 170 20.85 13.78 2.11
C GLY A 170 21.61 13.27 0.89
N LEU A 171 21.89 11.97 0.80
CA LEU A 171 22.59 11.33 -0.32
C LEU A 171 21.68 11.16 -1.54
N LEU A 172 20.36 11.10 -1.33
CA LEU A 172 19.37 11.00 -2.40
C LEU A 172 18.60 12.31 -2.54
N ARG A 173 18.62 12.89 -3.75
CA ARG A 173 17.74 14.00 -4.15
C ARG A 173 16.73 13.50 -5.17
N ILE A 174 15.82 12.63 -4.71
CA ILE A 174 14.77 12.06 -5.56
C ILE A 174 13.59 13.03 -5.61
N PRO A 175 13.07 13.40 -6.79
CA PRO A 175 11.84 14.16 -6.89
C PRO A 175 10.67 13.27 -6.44
N LEU A 176 10.28 13.39 -5.16
CA LEU A 176 9.24 12.57 -4.51
C LEU A 176 7.94 12.50 -5.34
N LYS A 177 7.60 13.58 -6.06
CA LYS A 177 6.45 13.61 -6.97
C LYS A 177 6.47 12.48 -7.99
N TRP A 178 7.60 12.28 -8.69
CA TRP A 178 7.72 11.25 -9.71
C TRP A 178 7.75 9.86 -9.09
N PHE A 179 8.47 9.72 -7.98
CA PHE A 179 8.54 8.48 -7.23
C PHE A 179 7.15 7.99 -6.82
N PHE A 180 6.35 8.83 -6.14
CA PHE A 180 4.98 8.49 -5.74
C PHE A 180 4.03 8.29 -6.91
N THR A 181 4.26 8.97 -8.03
CA THR A 181 3.45 8.76 -9.24
C THR A 181 3.71 7.37 -9.83
N ILE A 182 4.98 6.97 -9.94
CA ILE A 182 5.35 5.67 -10.49
C ILE A 182 4.87 4.54 -9.57
N THR A 183 5.14 4.63 -8.26
CA THR A 183 4.69 3.61 -7.31
C THR A 183 3.16 3.57 -7.20
N GLY A 184 2.48 4.72 -7.30
CA GLY A 184 1.01 4.77 -7.32
C GLY A 184 0.40 4.11 -8.57
N VAL A 185 1.05 4.21 -9.73
CA VAL A 185 0.63 3.49 -10.95
C VAL A 185 0.86 1.98 -10.77
N LEU A 186 2.00 1.57 -10.20
CA LEU A 186 2.25 0.15 -9.91
C LEU A 186 1.20 -0.41 -8.94
N VAL A 187 0.87 0.30 -7.87
CA VAL A 187 -0.16 -0.11 -6.91
C VAL A 187 -1.56 -0.13 -7.55
N LEU A 188 -1.86 0.78 -8.47
CA LEU A 188 -3.11 0.73 -9.25
C LEU A 188 -3.22 -0.57 -10.05
N LEU A 189 -2.15 -0.98 -10.74
CA LEU A 189 -2.11 -2.22 -11.51
C LEU A 189 -2.23 -3.44 -10.58
N LEU A 190 -1.57 -3.41 -9.42
CA LEU A 190 -1.71 -4.44 -8.39
C LEU A 190 -3.15 -4.54 -7.89
N ALA A 191 -3.80 -3.42 -7.57
CA ALA A 191 -5.20 -3.41 -7.15
C ALA A 191 -6.12 -4.00 -8.23
N ALA A 192 -5.89 -3.68 -9.51
CA ALA A 192 -6.63 -4.28 -10.62
C ALA A 192 -6.39 -5.80 -10.72
N SER A 193 -5.15 -6.26 -10.55
CA SER A 193 -4.80 -7.69 -10.50
C SER A 193 -5.49 -8.43 -9.35
N MET A 194 -5.62 -7.79 -8.19
CA MET A 194 -6.34 -8.34 -7.04
C MET A 194 -7.85 -8.36 -7.30
N GLY A 195 -8.39 -7.36 -8.01
CA GLY A 195 -9.77 -7.38 -8.50
C GLY A 195 -10.07 -8.56 -9.43
N SER A 196 -9.15 -8.88 -10.33
CA SER A 196 -9.24 -10.09 -11.17
C SER A 196 -9.28 -11.37 -10.33
N GLN A 197 -8.44 -11.47 -9.29
CA GLN A 197 -8.44 -12.60 -8.35
C GLN A 197 -9.74 -12.71 -7.54
N VAL A 198 -10.37 -11.59 -7.16
CA VAL A 198 -11.71 -11.60 -6.55
C VAL A 198 -12.73 -12.26 -7.47
N ALA A 199 -12.74 -11.90 -8.76
CA ALA A 199 -13.63 -12.53 -9.72
C ALA A 199 -13.38 -14.03 -9.84
N ARG A 200 -12.11 -14.46 -9.78
CA ARG A 200 -11.75 -15.88 -9.80
C ARG A 200 -12.37 -16.64 -8.61
N PHE A 201 -12.23 -16.13 -7.38
CA PHE A 201 -12.84 -16.78 -6.22
C PHE A 201 -14.37 -16.79 -6.26
N LEU A 202 -14.99 -15.73 -6.75
CA LEU A 202 -16.45 -15.68 -6.88
C LEU A 202 -16.99 -16.61 -7.97
N VAL A 203 -16.20 -16.86 -9.03
CA VAL A 203 -16.53 -17.88 -10.04
C VAL A 203 -16.36 -19.28 -9.47
N GLN A 204 -15.31 -19.54 -8.67
CA GLN A 204 -15.10 -20.83 -7.99
C GLN A 204 -16.23 -21.13 -7.00
N ALA A 205 -16.70 -20.10 -6.28
CA ALA A 205 -17.80 -20.20 -5.33
C ALA A 205 -19.20 -20.30 -5.99
N ASP A 206 -19.28 -20.38 -7.33
CA ASP A 206 -20.51 -20.45 -8.11
C ASP A 206 -21.44 -19.22 -7.95
N TRP A 207 -20.87 -18.07 -7.53
CA TRP A 207 -21.59 -16.79 -7.39
C TRP A 207 -21.56 -15.94 -8.67
N LEU A 208 -20.55 -16.16 -9.51
CA LEU A 208 -20.38 -15.45 -10.78
C LEU A 208 -20.24 -16.46 -11.93
N PRO A 209 -20.92 -16.26 -13.07
CA PRO A 209 -20.70 -17.09 -14.24
C PRO A 209 -19.29 -16.83 -14.77
N SER A 210 -18.54 -17.84 -15.21
CA SER A 210 -17.17 -17.66 -15.74
C SER A 210 -17.08 -16.76 -16.98
N LEU A 211 -18.20 -16.48 -17.65
CA LEU A 211 -18.30 -15.84 -18.97
C LEU A 211 -17.45 -16.54 -20.05
N GLY A 212 -17.42 -17.88 -20.01
CA GLY A 212 -16.86 -18.70 -21.09
C GLY A 212 -15.37 -19.04 -20.97
N ALA A 213 -14.87 -19.77 -21.99
CA ALA A 213 -13.48 -20.20 -22.15
C ALA A 213 -12.49 -19.02 -22.14
N PRO A 214 -11.17 -19.26 -21.95
CA PRO A 214 -10.16 -18.19 -21.97
C PRO A 214 -10.37 -17.26 -23.17
N LEU A 215 -10.45 -15.94 -22.91
CA LEU A 215 -10.67 -14.95 -23.96
C LEU A 215 -9.53 -14.92 -24.98
N TRP A 216 -8.33 -15.27 -24.53
CA TRP A 216 -7.14 -15.47 -25.33
C TRP A 216 -6.27 -16.54 -24.70
N ASP A 217 -5.35 -17.07 -25.50
CA ASP A 217 -4.25 -17.91 -25.04
C ASP A 217 -2.94 -17.32 -25.56
N THR A 218 -2.14 -16.76 -24.64
CA THR A 218 -0.80 -16.23 -24.94
C THR A 218 0.30 -17.09 -24.35
N SER A 219 -0.01 -18.32 -23.91
CA SER A 219 0.95 -19.23 -23.28
C SER A 219 2.11 -19.62 -24.18
N GLU A 220 1.89 -19.67 -25.51
CA GLU A 220 2.93 -19.99 -26.50
C GLU A 220 3.95 -18.85 -26.70
N ILE A 221 3.54 -17.59 -26.51
CA ILE A 221 4.39 -16.40 -26.72
C ILE A 221 5.04 -15.97 -25.40
N LEU A 222 4.25 -16.01 -24.32
CA LEU A 222 4.70 -15.62 -22.99
C LEU A 222 4.02 -16.50 -21.93
N SER A 223 4.66 -17.62 -21.61
CA SER A 223 4.18 -18.52 -20.57
C SER A 223 4.22 -17.82 -19.20
N GLN A 224 3.23 -18.12 -18.36
CA GLN A 224 3.14 -17.59 -16.99
C GLN A 224 4.27 -18.12 -16.09
N SER A 225 4.87 -19.25 -16.46
CA SER A 225 6.05 -19.87 -15.83
C SER A 225 7.38 -19.22 -16.22
N SER A 226 7.42 -18.38 -17.25
CA SER A 226 8.62 -17.63 -17.62
C SER A 226 8.88 -16.52 -16.60
N ALA A 227 10.16 -16.16 -16.38
CA ALA A 227 10.51 -15.10 -15.43
C ALA A 227 9.80 -13.77 -15.75
N VAL A 228 9.65 -13.44 -17.03
CA VAL A 228 8.93 -12.25 -17.51
C VAL A 228 7.42 -12.40 -17.29
N GLY A 229 6.86 -13.58 -17.54
CA GLY A 229 5.45 -13.90 -17.28
C GLY A 229 5.10 -13.81 -15.80
N THR A 230 5.92 -14.34 -14.91
CA THR A 230 5.73 -14.23 -13.45
C THR A 230 5.85 -12.78 -12.96
N LEU A 231 6.78 -12.00 -13.53
CA LEU A 231 6.88 -10.57 -13.26
C LEU A 231 5.62 -9.82 -13.71
N LEU A 232 5.15 -10.05 -14.93
CA LEU A 232 3.94 -9.40 -15.46
C LEU A 232 2.68 -9.85 -14.74
N HIS A 233 2.59 -11.13 -14.35
CA HIS A 233 1.51 -11.64 -13.52
C HIS A 233 1.49 -10.94 -12.16
N GLY A 234 2.65 -10.87 -11.51
CA GLY A 234 2.79 -10.25 -10.19
C GLY A 234 2.71 -8.72 -10.16
N LEU A 235 2.99 -8.02 -11.27
CA LEU A 235 2.97 -6.55 -11.34
C LEU A 235 1.71 -5.99 -11.99
N VAL A 236 1.30 -6.60 -13.10
CA VAL A 236 0.23 -6.10 -13.96
C VAL A 236 -1.01 -6.95 -13.82
N GLY A 237 -0.93 -8.15 -13.23
CA GLY A 237 -2.04 -9.11 -13.25
C GLY A 237 -2.20 -9.82 -14.58
N TYR A 238 -1.12 -9.93 -15.37
CA TYR A 238 -1.13 -10.66 -16.64
C TYR A 238 -1.53 -12.11 -16.41
N ASP A 239 -2.57 -12.56 -17.11
CA ASP A 239 -2.93 -13.96 -17.17
C ASP A 239 -2.81 -14.42 -18.63
N ALA A 240 -2.20 -15.59 -18.84
CA ALA A 240 -2.05 -16.17 -20.17
C ALA A 240 -3.40 -16.69 -20.71
N GLN A 241 -4.34 -17.04 -19.81
CA GLN A 241 -5.66 -17.57 -20.14
C GLN A 241 -6.76 -16.98 -19.22
N PRO A 242 -7.03 -15.66 -19.30
CA PRO A 242 -8.01 -15.04 -18.42
C PRO A 242 -9.44 -15.43 -18.80
N ALA A 243 -10.23 -15.76 -17.78
CA ALA A 243 -11.68 -15.85 -17.91
C ALA A 243 -12.30 -14.45 -18.16
N GLY A 244 -13.43 -14.40 -18.86
CA GLY A 244 -14.08 -13.12 -19.21
C GLY A 244 -14.40 -12.25 -17.99
N MET A 245 -14.85 -12.86 -16.89
CA MET A 245 -15.12 -12.15 -15.64
C MET A 245 -13.89 -11.54 -14.97
N GLN A 246 -12.75 -12.23 -15.06
CA GLN A 246 -11.49 -11.77 -14.49
C GLN A 246 -11.03 -10.48 -15.18
N LEU A 247 -11.10 -10.44 -16.52
CA LEU A 247 -10.78 -9.24 -17.29
C LEU A 247 -11.75 -8.09 -17.00
N LEU A 248 -13.05 -8.39 -16.91
CA LEU A 248 -14.06 -7.38 -16.59
C LEU A 248 -13.78 -6.71 -15.24
N PHE A 249 -13.52 -7.50 -14.20
CA PHE A 249 -13.18 -6.98 -12.87
C PHE A 249 -11.87 -6.19 -12.87
N TYR A 250 -10.86 -6.67 -13.60
CA TYR A 250 -9.60 -5.95 -13.76
C TYR A 250 -9.83 -4.53 -14.31
N VAL A 251 -10.55 -4.43 -15.44
CA VAL A 251 -10.84 -3.15 -16.09
C VAL A 251 -11.71 -2.27 -15.20
N LEU A 252 -12.72 -2.86 -14.54
CA LEU A 252 -13.62 -2.14 -13.65
C LEU A 252 -12.86 -1.51 -12.47
N VAL A 253 -11.99 -2.27 -11.80
CA VAL A 253 -11.17 -1.74 -10.69
C VAL A 253 -10.24 -0.63 -11.20
N LEU A 254 -9.58 -0.83 -12.34
CA LEU A 254 -8.68 0.16 -12.93
C LEU A 254 -9.42 1.48 -13.24
N VAL A 255 -10.60 1.40 -13.86
CA VAL A 255 -11.43 2.56 -14.20
C VAL A 255 -11.93 3.25 -12.95
N LEU A 256 -12.45 2.52 -11.96
CA LEU A 256 -13.00 3.11 -10.73
C LEU A 256 -11.92 3.86 -9.93
N ILE A 257 -10.74 3.26 -9.74
CA ILE A 257 -9.65 3.89 -9.00
C ILE A 257 -9.14 5.12 -9.77
N THR A 258 -8.95 5.00 -11.08
CA THR A 258 -8.48 6.12 -11.91
C THR A 258 -9.48 7.27 -11.93
N ALA A 259 -10.76 6.98 -12.11
CA ALA A 259 -11.84 7.98 -12.05
C ALA A 259 -11.89 8.65 -10.67
N GLY A 260 -11.78 7.88 -9.59
CA GLY A 260 -11.71 8.38 -8.22
C GLY A 260 -10.53 9.33 -7.99
N MET A 261 -9.34 8.97 -8.48
CA MET A 261 -8.15 9.83 -8.42
C MET A 261 -8.34 11.14 -9.19
N VAL A 262 -8.87 11.07 -10.42
CA VAL A 262 -9.10 12.26 -11.26
C VAL A 262 -10.15 13.18 -10.62
N TRP A 263 -11.23 12.60 -10.09
CA TRP A 263 -12.31 13.35 -9.43
C TRP A 263 -11.84 14.04 -8.15
N SER A 264 -11.08 13.33 -7.31
CA SER A 264 -10.53 13.87 -6.06
C SER A 264 -9.56 15.03 -6.30
N LYS A 265 -8.69 14.92 -7.31
CA LYS A 265 -7.79 16.01 -7.74
C LYS A 265 -8.55 17.23 -8.28
N ARG A 266 -9.64 17.02 -9.02
CA ARG A 266 -10.48 18.12 -9.53
C ARG A 266 -11.17 18.88 -8.38
N ARG A 267 -11.71 18.18 -7.38
CA ARG A 267 -12.38 18.82 -6.23
C ARG A 267 -11.44 19.74 -5.45
N THR A 268 -10.25 19.28 -5.08
CA THR A 268 -9.27 20.11 -4.36
C THR A 268 -8.79 21.32 -5.16
N SER A 269 -8.69 21.21 -6.49
CA SER A 269 -8.36 22.36 -7.36
C SER A 269 -9.49 23.40 -7.49
N SER A 270 -10.75 23.00 -7.23
CA SER A 270 -11.91 23.89 -7.30
C SER A 270 -12.09 24.71 -6.02
N THR A 271 -11.83 24.11 -4.85
CA THR A 271 -11.87 24.81 -3.55
C THR A 271 -10.77 25.87 -3.44
N GLY A 272 -9.58 25.61 -4.00
CA GLY A 272 -8.48 26.58 -4.04
C GLY A 272 -8.75 27.81 -4.90
N ARG A 273 -9.55 27.69 -5.98
CA ARG A 273 -9.90 28.83 -6.84
C ARG A 273 -10.93 29.77 -6.21
N LEU A 274 -11.83 29.27 -5.38
CA LEU A 274 -12.80 30.09 -4.64
C LEU A 274 -12.17 30.82 -3.45
N ALA A 275 -11.11 30.28 -2.85
CA ALA A 275 -10.39 30.90 -1.74
C ALA A 275 -9.44 32.04 -2.17
N VAL A 276 -8.97 32.05 -3.42
CA VAL A 276 -8.13 33.13 -3.99
C VAL A 276 -8.99 34.25 -4.58
N ALA A 277 -10.28 34.00 -4.80
CA ALA A 277 -11.24 34.97 -5.34
C ALA A 277 -12.00 35.76 -4.25
N ARG A 278 -11.61 35.62 -2.97
CA ARG A 278 -12.08 36.42 -1.83
C ARG A 278 -10.88 37.07 -1.15
#